data_AF-A0A7V0R5C0-F1
#
_entry.id   AF-A0A7V0R5C0-F1
#
_cell.length_a   1.000
_cell.length_b   1.000
_cell.length_c   1.000
_cell.angle_alpha   90.00
_cell.angle_beta   90.00
_cell.angle_gamma   90.00
#
_symmetry.space_group_name_H-M   'P 1'
#
loop_
_entity.id
_entity.type
_entity.pdbx_description
1 polymer ?
#
loop_
_entity_poly.entity_id
_entity_poly.type
_entity_poly.pdbx_seq_one_letter_code
_entity_poly.pdbx_strand_id
1 'polypeptide(L)' 'MKHITLFIVIVILSAVGYYLGRIRSVKAVKGEIRTLHSLPGYYGFYVALWCGIPALIVLVLWIVFQ' A
#
# COMPACT_ATOMS: atom_id res chain seq x y z
N MET A 1 3.08 -21.39 -11.38
CA MET A 1 2.20 -20.31 -11.90
C MET A 1 1.37 -19.61 -10.83
N LYS A 2 0.77 -20.31 -9.85
CA LYS A 2 -0.08 -19.70 -8.80
C LYS A 2 0.61 -18.65 -7.92
N HIS A 3 1.89 -18.85 -7.56
CA HIS A 3 2.63 -17.89 -6.71
C HIS A 3 2.87 -16.53 -7.38
N ILE A 4 3.09 -16.54 -8.71
CA ILE A 4 3.28 -15.31 -9.50
C ILE A 4 1.98 -14.50 -9.50
N THR A 5 0.82 -15.16 -9.61
CA THR A 5 -0.49 -14.49 -9.51
C THR A 5 -0.67 -13.80 -8.17
N LEU A 6 -0.35 -14.46 -7.06
CA LEU A 6 -0.44 -13.86 -5.72
C LEU A 6 0.48 -12.65 -5.58
N PHE A 7 1.72 -12.77 -6.06
CA PHE A 7 2.66 -11.65 -6.05
C PHE A 7 2.14 -10.44 -6.83
N ILE A 8 1.63 -10.66 -8.05
CA ILE A 8 1.04 -9.58 -8.87
C ILE A 8 -0.14 -8.93 -8.15
N VAL A 9 -1.02 -9.72 -7.55
CA VAL A 9 -2.17 -9.20 -6.79
C VAL A 9 -1.71 -8.34 -5.62
N ILE A 10 -0.69 -8.75 -4.87
CA ILE A 10 -0.13 -7.97 -3.76
C ILE A 10 0.43 -6.62 -4.25
N VAL A 11 1.15 -6.62 -5.38
CA VAL A 11 1.68 -5.38 -5.97
C VAL A 11 0.55 -4.44 -6.41
N ILE A 12 -0.49 -4.98 -7.07
CA ILE A 12 -1.65 -4.20 -7.50
C ILE A 12 -2.38 -3.61 -6.29
N LEU A 13 -2.66 -4.41 -5.27
CA LEU A 13 -3.35 -3.94 -4.05
C LEU A 13 -2.53 -2.88 -3.31
N SER A 14 -1.20 -3.05 -3.25
CA SER A 14 -0.31 -2.05 -2.65
C SER A 14 -0.35 -0.72 -3.44
N ALA A 15 -0.33 -0.79 -4.78
CA ALA A 15 -0.43 0.40 -5.64
C ALA A 15 -1.79 1.10 -5.54
N VAL A 16 -2.89 0.33 -5.44
CA VAL A 16 -4.23 0.87 -5.18
C VAL A 16 -4.28 1.51 -3.79
N GLY A 17 -3.70 0.84 -2.78
CA GLY A 17 -3.55 1.36 -1.42
C GLY A 17 -2.81 2.70 -1.38
N TYR A 18 -1.73 2.84 -2.15
CA TYR A 18 -1.01 4.11 -2.31
C TYR A 18 -1.93 5.23 -2.79
N TYR A 19 -2.66 4.98 -3.88
CA TYR A 19 -3.51 5.99 -4.49
C TYR A 19 -4.66 6.41 -3.56
N LEU A 20 -5.30 5.43 -2.91
CA LEU A 20 -6.35 5.66 -1.92
C LEU A 20 -5.84 6.44 -0.70
N GLY A 21 -4.68 6.07 -0.16
CA GLY A 21 -4.04 6.76 0.98
C GLY A 21 -3.72 8.22 0.64
N ARG A 22 -3.15 8.45 -0.54
CA ARG A 22 -2.86 9.81 -1.04
C ARG A 22 -4.14 10.63 -1.16
N ILE A 23 -5.16 10.13 -1.85
CA ILE A 23 -6.44 10.85 -2.03
C ILE A 23 -7.10 11.14 -0.68
N ARG A 24 -7.11 10.15 0.22
CA ARG A 24 -7.72 10.31 1.55
C ARG A 24 -7.03 11.41 2.34
N SER A 25 -5.70 11.50 2.29
CA SER A 25 -4.96 12.57 2.99
C SER A 25 -5.32 13.97 2.47
N VAL A 26 -5.45 14.14 1.15
CA VAL A 26 -5.84 15.43 0.55
C VAL A 26 -7.30 15.76 0.87
N LYS A 27 -8.20 14.77 0.82
CA LYS A 27 -9.61 14.95 1.17
C LYS A 27 -9.82 15.30 2.65
N ALA A 28 -9.00 14.74 3.55
CA ALA A 28 -9.08 15.00 4.98
C ALA A 28 -8.86 16.48 5.31
N VAL A 29 -8.05 17.18 4.52
CA VAL A 29 -7.79 18.62 4.65
C VAL A 29 -8.55 19.47 3.62
N LYS A 30 -9.58 18.90 2.97
CA LYS A 30 -10.40 19.58 1.94
C LYS A 30 -9.56 20.24 0.82
N GLY A 31 -8.38 19.70 0.52
CA GLY A 31 -7.46 20.26 -0.49
C GLY A 31 -6.41 21.24 0.05
N GLU A 32 -6.47 21.65 1.32
CA GLU A 32 -5.44 22.50 1.94
C GLU A 32 -4.20 21.68 2.35
N ILE A 33 -3.45 21.20 1.35
CA ILE A 33 -2.29 20.29 1.53
C ILE A 33 -1.25 20.84 2.53
N ARG A 34 -1.10 22.16 2.61
CA ARG A 34 -0.19 22.86 3.54
C ARG A 34 -0.50 22.63 5.03
N THR A 35 -1.69 22.17 5.36
CA THR A 35 -2.08 21.81 6.75
C THR A 35 -1.75 20.37 7.11
N LEU A 36 -1.35 19.53 6.14
CA LEU A 36 -0.90 18.17 6.42
C LEU A 36 0.49 18.18 7.06
N HIS A 37 0.66 17.36 8.10
CA HIS A 37 1.96 17.16 8.76
C HIS A 37 3.03 16.53 7.84
N SER A 38 2.63 15.89 6.74
CA SER A 38 3.54 15.23 5.79
C SER A 38 2.97 15.33 4.38
N LEU A 39 3.81 15.20 3.36
CA LEU A 39 3.33 15.26 1.98
C LEU A 39 2.30 14.13 1.73
N PRO A 40 1.24 14.37 0.94
CA PRO A 40 0.25 13.36 0.58
C PRO A 40 0.83 12.03 0.08
N GLY A 41 2.01 12.08 -0.56
CA GLY A 41 2.74 10.89 -1.01
C GLY A 41 3.16 9.97 0.14
N TYR A 42 3.57 10.51 1.29
CA TYR A 42 3.96 9.70 2.46
C TYR A 42 2.78 8.90 3.03
N TYR A 43 1.59 9.49 3.06
CA TYR A 43 0.37 8.77 3.47
C TYR A 43 0.04 7.63 2.51
N GLY A 44 0.22 7.85 1.21
CA GLY A 44 0.09 6.79 0.21
C GLY A 44 1.12 5.68 0.43
N PHE A 45 2.40 6.03 0.55
CA PHE A 45 3.48 5.06 0.76
C PHE A 45 3.29 4.26 2.05
N TYR A 46 2.86 4.90 3.12
CA TYR A 46 2.56 4.23 4.38
C TYR A 46 1.50 3.13 4.18
N VAL A 47 0.39 3.44 3.51
CA VAL A 47 -0.68 2.45 3.23
C VAL A 47 -0.18 1.35 2.29
N ALA A 48 0.59 1.69 1.26
CA ALA A 48 1.14 0.73 0.31
C ALA A 48 2.10 -0.26 0.99
N LEU A 49 3.01 0.24 1.82
CA LEU A 49 3.95 -0.58 2.58
C LEU A 49 3.22 -1.43 3.62
N TRP A 50 2.23 -0.87 4.32
CA TRP A 50 1.45 -1.62 5.30
C TRP A 50 0.53 -2.68 4.68
N CYS A 51 0.14 -2.52 3.42
CA CYS A 51 -0.60 -3.54 2.68
C CYS A 51 0.35 -4.60 2.10
N GLY A 52 1.44 -4.15 1.46
CA GLY A 52 2.37 -5.01 0.73
C GLY A 52 3.29 -5.83 1.64
N ILE A 53 3.91 -5.20 2.65
CA ILE A 53 4.90 -5.87 3.51
C ILE A 53 4.29 -7.07 4.25
N PRO A 54 3.16 -6.93 4.98
CA PRO A 54 2.57 -8.07 5.68
C PRO A 54 2.14 -9.19 4.72
N ALA A 55 1.58 -8.85 3.57
CA ALA A 55 1.16 -9.83 2.57
C ALA A 55 2.37 -10.57 1.96
N LEU A 56 3.47 -9.87 1.69
CA LEU A 56 4.72 -10.46 1.23
C LEU A 56 5.32 -11.39 2.29
N ILE A 57 5.30 -11.00 3.57
CA ILE A 57 5.77 -11.86 4.67
C ILE A 57 5.00 -13.18 4.68
N VAL A 58 3.67 -13.13 4.60
CA VAL A 58 2.83 -14.34 4.55
C VAL A 58 3.13 -15.19 3.31
N LEU A 59 3.30 -14.57 2.14
CA LEU A 59 3.63 -15.28 0.90
C LEU A 59 5.01 -15.97 1.01
N VAL A 60 6.01 -15.29 1.57
CA VAL A 60 7.35 -15.85 1.77
C VAL A 60 7.31 -17.02 2.75
N LEU A 61 6.63 -16.86 3.88
CA LEU A 61 6.45 -17.96 4.84
C LEU A 61 5.76 -19.16 4.18
N TRP A 62 4.70 -18.92 3.42
CA TRP A 62 4.01 -19.97 2.68
C TRP A 62 4.94 -20.71 1.71
N ILE A 63 5.76 -20.00 0.95
CA ILE A 63 6.72 -20.60 0.01
C ILE A 63 7.80 -21.42 0.74
N VAL A 64 8.24 -20.98 1.92
CA VAL A 64 9.28 -21.67 2.69
C VAL A 64 8.76 -22.95 3.35
N PHE A 65 7.50 -22.96 3.79
CA PHE A 65 6.91 -24.10 4.53
C PHE A 65 6.08 -25.08 3.68
N GLN A 66 5.86 -24.79 2.40
CA GLN A 66 5.11 -25.64 1.47
C GLN A 66 6.05 -26.44 0.55
#